data_AF-A0A6N3BAM8-F1
#
_entry.id   AF-A0A6N3BAM8-F1
#
_cell.length_a   1.000
_cell.length_b   1.000
_cell.length_c   1.000
_cell.angle_alpha   90.00
_cell.angle_beta   90.00
_cell.angle_gamma   90.00
#
_symmetry.space_group_name_H-M   'P 1'
#
loop_
_entity.id
_entity.type
_entity.pdbx_description
1 polymer ?
#
loop_
_entity_poly.entity_id
_entity_poly.type
_entity_poly.pdbx_seq_one_letter_code
_entity_poly.pdbx_strand_id
1 'polypeptide(L)'
;MSQMEKLPNIGKVVARELEAVGIDTPEKLRAAGTKKAFLKLKQNDPSSCLHKLMGLEGAIQGVRKYDLPDEVKQELKDWFNSL
;
A
#
# COMPACT_ATOMS: atom_id res chain seq x y z
N MET A 1 15.21 10.74 -3.48
CA MET A 1 14.03 9.86 -3.52
C MET A 1 14.51 8.44 -3.32
N SER A 2 14.00 7.76 -2.29
CA SER A 2 14.24 6.33 -2.08
C SER A 2 13.68 5.49 -3.24
N GLN A 3 14.03 4.20 -3.31
CA GLN A 3 13.42 3.28 -4.29
C GLN A 3 11.90 3.17 -4.07
N MET A 4 11.44 3.29 -2.82
CA MET A 4 10.02 3.31 -2.48
C MET A 4 9.31 4.53 -3.05
N GLU A 5 9.91 5.72 -2.95
CA GLU A 5 9.35 6.96 -3.51
C GLU A 5 9.25 6.97 -5.05
N LYS A 6 9.91 6.02 -5.74
CA LYS A 6 9.79 5.86 -7.20
C LYS A 6 8.57 5.04 -7.60
N LEU A 7 7.96 4.30 -6.67
CA LEU A 7 6.76 3.52 -6.96
C LEU A 7 5.55 4.46 -7.12
N PRO A 8 4.61 4.11 -8.00
CA PRO A 8 3.39 4.89 -8.11
C PRO A 8 2.65 4.87 -6.76
N ASN A 9 2.02 6.00 -6.43
CA ASN A 9 1.22 6.19 -5.21
C ASN A 9 2.00 6.18 -3.88
N ILE A 10 3.33 6.01 -3.88
CA ILE A 10 4.15 6.02 -2.66
C ILE A 10 4.87 7.37 -2.54
N GLY A 11 4.31 8.27 -1.72
CA GLY A 11 4.96 9.52 -1.34
C GLY A 11 5.96 9.33 -0.18
N LYS A 12 6.71 10.41 0.13
CA LYS A 12 7.70 10.44 1.22
C LYS A 12 7.18 9.90 2.56
N VAL A 13 5.93 10.23 2.91
CA VAL A 13 5.31 9.80 4.17
C VAL A 13 5.12 8.29 4.18
N VAL A 14 4.42 7.74 3.18
CA VAL A 14 4.15 6.29 3.08
C VAL A 14 5.46 5.49 2.97
N ALA A 15 6.45 6.00 2.24
CA ALA A 15 7.77 5.37 2.16
C ALA A 15 8.43 5.22 3.55
N ARG A 16 8.38 6.28 4.38
CA ARG A 16 8.90 6.24 5.76
C ARG A 16 8.10 5.32 6.67
N GLU A 17 6.77 5.31 6.55
CA GLU A 17 5.94 4.39 7.34
C GLU A 17 6.23 2.93 6.99
N LEU A 18 6.40 2.63 5.70
CA LEU A 18 6.75 1.29 5.21
C LEU A 18 8.14 0.86 5.72
N GLU A 19 9.14 1.76 5.65
CA GLU A 19 10.47 1.53 6.22
C GLU A 19 10.41 1.25 7.72
N ALA A 20 9.62 2.03 8.48
CA ALA A 20 9.44 1.85 9.92
C ALA A 20 8.82 0.50 10.31
N VAL A 21 8.07 -0.15 9.40
CA VAL A 21 7.50 -1.50 9.60
C VAL A 21 8.31 -2.61 8.92
N GLY A 22 9.53 -2.29 8.49
CA GLY A 22 10.49 -3.21 7.90
C GLY A 22 10.26 -3.54 6.41
N ILE A 23 9.48 -2.71 5.70
CA ILE A 23 9.20 -2.81 4.25
C ILE A 23 9.92 -1.64 3.55
N ASP A 24 11.23 -1.74 3.45
CA ASP A 24 12.12 -0.68 2.93
C ASP A 24 12.43 -0.80 1.42
N THR A 25 11.93 -1.85 0.75
CA THR A 25 12.22 -2.14 -0.66
C THR A 25 10.95 -2.56 -1.41
N PRO A 26 10.85 -2.26 -2.72
CA PRO A 26 9.75 -2.72 -3.57
C PRO A 26 9.56 -4.24 -3.52
N GLU A 27 10.66 -5.00 -3.43
CA GLU A 27 10.66 -6.46 -3.36
C GLU A 27 10.01 -6.94 -2.06
N LYS A 28 10.35 -6.33 -0.92
CA LYS A 28 9.68 -6.62 0.36
C LYS A 28 8.21 -6.23 0.34
N LEU A 29 7.85 -5.14 -0.33
CA LEU A 29 6.45 -4.73 -0.47
C LEU A 29 5.66 -5.77 -1.27
N ARG A 30 6.18 -6.21 -2.42
CA ARG A 30 5.57 -7.27 -3.23
C ARG A 30 5.48 -8.60 -2.48
N ALA A 31 6.54 -8.98 -1.77
CA ALA A 31 6.57 -10.21 -0.96
C ALA A 31 5.60 -10.17 0.23
N ALA A 32 5.39 -9.00 0.84
CA ALA A 32 4.40 -8.83 1.90
C ALA A 32 2.97 -8.87 1.35
N GLY A 33 2.75 -8.25 0.19
CA GLY A 33 1.43 -8.03 -0.38
C GLY A 33 0.67 -6.88 0.29
N THR A 34 -0.32 -6.36 -0.42
CA THR A 34 -1.10 -5.17 -0.04
C THR A 34 -1.73 -5.27 1.35
N LYS A 35 -2.49 -6.36 1.61
CA LYS A 35 -3.24 -6.53 2.85
C LYS A 35 -2.32 -6.58 4.08
N LYS A 36 -1.22 -7.34 4.01
CA LYS A 36 -0.26 -7.46 5.11
C LYS A 36 0.53 -6.17 5.34
N ALA A 37 0.98 -5.52 4.26
CA ALA A 37 1.63 -4.22 4.37
C ALA A 37 0.69 -3.19 5.02
N PHE A 38 -0.57 -3.14 4.57
CA PHE A 38 -1.57 -2.25 5.14
C PHE A 38 -1.82 -2.49 6.62
N LEU A 39 -1.98 -3.74 7.07
CA LEU A 39 -2.18 -4.04 8.49
C LEU A 39 -1.01 -3.56 9.36
N LYS A 40 0.23 -3.73 8.89
CA LYS A 40 1.40 -3.19 9.59
C LYS A 40 1.36 -1.66 9.69
N LEU A 41 0.97 -0.97 8.62
CA LEU A 41 0.82 0.49 8.64
C LEU A 41 -0.30 0.92 9.59
N LYS A 42 -1.46 0.24 9.56
CA LYS A 42 -2.62 0.54 10.40
C LYS A 42 -2.32 0.40 11.90
N GLN A 43 -1.43 -0.51 12.30
CA GLN A 43 -1.00 -0.65 13.70
C GLN A 43 -0.30 0.61 14.24
N ASN A 44 0.47 1.30 13.40
CA ASN A 44 1.20 2.52 13.77
C ASN A 44 0.40 3.79 13.47
N ASP A 45 -0.50 3.75 12.48
CA ASP A 45 -1.37 4.84 12.08
C ASP A 45 -2.82 4.34 11.88
N PRO A 46 -3.66 4.41 12.93
CA PRO A 46 -5.07 4.02 12.85
C PRO A 46 -5.88 4.80 11.82
N SER A 47 -5.41 5.99 11.39
CA SER A 47 -6.06 6.81 10.36
C SER A 47 -5.86 6.29 8.93
N SER A 48 -5.07 5.22 8.76
CA SER A 48 -4.87 4.53 7.49
C SER A 48 -6.22 4.15 6.85
N CYS A 49 -6.48 4.73 5.68
CA CYS A 49 -7.76 4.64 4.98
C CYS A 49 -7.69 3.80 3.71
N LEU A 50 -8.85 3.53 3.10
CA LEU A 50 -8.98 2.76 1.86
C LEU A 50 -8.09 3.28 0.71
N HIS A 51 -7.87 4.60 0.62
CA HIS A 51 -6.97 5.17 -0.39
C HIS A 51 -5.51 4.75 -0.19
N LYS A 52 -5.06 4.58 1.06
CA LYS A 52 -3.71 4.09 1.36
C LYS A 52 -3.60 2.62 0.96
N LEU A 53 -4.63 1.80 1.24
CA LEU A 53 -4.70 0.40 0.79
C LEU A 53 -4.60 0.27 -0.74
N MET A 54 -5.43 1.00 -1.50
CA MET A 54 -5.37 0.99 -2.96
C MET A 54 -4.06 1.56 -3.50
N GLY A 55 -3.44 2.51 -2.80
CA GLY A 55 -2.13 3.04 -3.15
C GLY A 55 -1.03 1.97 -3.09
N LEU A 56 -1.06 1.10 -2.07
CA LEU A 56 -0.13 -0.02 -1.94
C LEU A 56 -0.31 -1.04 -3.07
N GLU A 57 -1.55 -1.38 -3.43
CA GLU A 57 -1.83 -2.28 -4.56
C GLU A 57 -1.32 -1.70 -5.87
N GLY A 58 -1.60 -0.43 -6.14
CA GLY A 58 -1.07 0.25 -7.33
C GLY A 58 0.46 0.26 -7.36
N ALA A 59 1.10 0.46 -6.21
CA ALA A 59 2.55 0.38 -6.08
C ALA A 59 3.12 -1.01 -6.42
N ILE A 60 2.43 -2.07 -5.99
CA ILE A 60 2.80 -3.48 -6.26
C ILE A 60 2.61 -3.81 -7.75
N GLN A 61 1.48 -3.40 -8.34
CA GLN A 61 1.15 -3.63 -9.74
C GLN A 61 1.88 -2.68 -10.71
N GLY A 62 2.53 -1.63 -10.19
CA GLY A 62 3.22 -0.64 -11.02
C GLY A 62 2.30 0.33 -11.76
N VAL A 63 1.08 0.54 -11.27
CA VAL A 63 0.07 1.44 -11.87
C VAL A 63 -0.44 2.49 -10.89
N ARG A 64 -1.05 3.57 -11.38
CA ARG A 64 -1.73 4.52 -10.47
C ARG A 64 -2.94 3.82 -9.86
N LYS A 65 -3.30 4.17 -8.61
CA LYS A 65 -4.43 3.54 -7.92
C LYS A 65 -5.78 3.66 -8.68
N TYR A 66 -5.93 4.68 -9.52
CA TYR A 66 -7.12 4.89 -10.35
C TYR A 66 -7.17 3.93 -11.54
N ASP A 67 -6.02 3.44 -11.99
CA ASP A 67 -5.87 2.51 -13.13
C ASP A 67 -5.96 1.04 -12.69
N LEU A 68 -6.15 0.78 -11.39
CA LEU A 68 -6.43 -0.58 -10.90
C LEU A 68 -7.72 -1.12 -11.52
N PRO A 69 -7.79 -2.42 -11.88
CA PRO A 69 -9.03 -3.04 -12.30
C PRO A 69 -10.13 -2.86 -11.26
N ASP A 70 -11.37 -2.65 -11.69
CA ASP A 70 -12.48 -2.40 -10.77
C ASP A 70 -12.77 -3.59 -9.86
N GLU A 71 -12.54 -4.82 -10.33
CA GLU A 71 -12.61 -6.04 -9.52
C GLU A 71 -11.62 -6.00 -8.35
N VAL A 72 -10.38 -5.58 -8.60
CA VAL A 72 -9.34 -5.45 -7.55
C VAL A 72 -9.72 -4.35 -6.57
N LYS A 73 -10.21 -3.20 -7.05
CA LYS A 73 -10.69 -2.11 -6.18
C LYS A 73 -11.83 -2.58 -5.28
N GLN A 74 -12.76 -3.37 -5.83
CA GLN A 74 -13.89 -3.91 -5.12
C GLN A 74 -13.45 -4.93 -4.06
N GLU A 75 -12.55 -5.85 -4.39
CA GLU A 75 -11.98 -6.81 -3.44
C GLU A 75 -11.28 -6.10 -2.26
N LEU A 76 -10.47 -5.08 -2.54
CA LEU A 76 -9.79 -4.31 -1.51
C LEU A 76 -10.77 -3.54 -0.62
N LYS A 77 -11.84 -2.99 -1.21
CA LYS A 77 -12.90 -2.29 -0.47
C LYS A 77 -13.66 -3.24 0.44
N ASP A 78 -14.06 -4.40 -0.06
CA ASP A 78 -14.80 -5.40 0.72
C ASP A 78 -13.94 -5.95 1.85
N TRP A 79 -12.66 -6.24 1.57
CA TRP A 79 -11.71 -6.61 2.61
C TRP A 79 -11.54 -5.50 3.66
N PHE A 80 -11.38 -4.24 3.25
CA PHE A 80 -11.24 -3.11 4.18
C PHE A 80 -12.48 -2.93 5.07
N ASN A 81 -13.68 -3.14 4.54
CA ASN A 81 -14.92 -3.06 5.32
C ASN A 81 -15.08 -4.21 6.32
N SER A 82 -14.31 -5.29 6.16
CA SER A 82 -14.29 -6.43 7.08
C SER A 82 -13.24 -6.32 8.21
N LEU A 83 -12.39 -5.27 8.18
CA LEU A 83 -11.38 -4.98 9.20
C LEU A 83 -11.95 -4.30 10.44
#